data_AF-A0A127T0M5-F1
#
_entry.id   AF-A0A127T0M5-F1
#
_cell.length_a   1.000
_cell.length_b   1.000
_cell.length_c   1.000
_cell.angle_alpha   90.00
_cell.angle_beta   90.00
_cell.angle_gamma   90.00
#
_symmetry.space_group_name_H-M   'P 1'
#
loop_
_entity.id
_entity.type
_entity.pdbx_description
1 polymer ?
#
loop_
_entity_poly.entity_id
_entity_poly.type
_entity_poly.pdbx_seq_one_letter_code
_entity_poly.pdbx_strand_id
1 'polypeptide(L)'
;MSKFEVTIVEYPAKRLTGIKVSTTMQKAMQDCPALWHAFGPRIAELSGPDSGNQGAYGISVMLNAEDFDYWAAVETSAAVPADMAQIDIPAGPYASCTVPSIDKL
;
A
#
# COMPACT_ATOMS: atom_id res chain seq x y z
N MET A 1 24.14 -14.61 -5.10
CA MET A 1 22.74 -14.54 -5.54
C MET A 1 21.86 -14.60 -4.30
N SER A 2 21.19 -13.50 -3.95
CA SER A 2 20.16 -13.49 -2.92
C SER A 2 19.01 -14.36 -3.42
N LYS A 3 18.73 -15.50 -2.78
CA LYS A 3 17.58 -16.33 -3.16
C LYS A 3 16.31 -15.55 -2.82
N PHE A 4 15.47 -15.31 -3.82
CA PHE A 4 14.10 -14.87 -3.59
C PHE A 4 13.37 -16.01 -2.88
N GLU A 5 13.07 -15.82 -1.59
CA GLU A 5 12.41 -16.81 -0.76
C GLU A 5 10.96 -16.38 -0.54
N VAL A 6 10.03 -17.29 -0.84
CA VAL A 6 8.60 -17.09 -0.59
C VAL A 6 8.20 -17.98 0.59
N THR A 7 7.61 -17.37 1.61
CA THR A 7 7.04 -18.07 2.77
C THR A 7 5.54 -17.81 2.84
N ILE A 8 4.79 -18.75 3.44
CA ILE A 8 3.37 -18.51 3.78
C ILE A 8 3.33 -18.00 5.21
N VAL A 9 2.67 -16.86 5.41
CA VAL A 9 2.49 -16.23 6.73
C VAL A 9 1.01 -16.00 6.99
N GLU A 10 0.58 -16.17 8.24
CA GLU A 10 -0.74 -15.72 8.67
C GLU A 10 -0.68 -14.22 8.92
N TYR A 11 -1.52 -13.47 8.20
CA TYR A 11 -1.59 -12.03 8.29
C TYR A 11 -2.90 -11.60 8.95
N PRO A 12 -2.89 -10.73 9.96
CA PRO A 12 -4.12 -10.23 10.58
C PRO A 12 -4.86 -9.31 9.62
N ALA A 13 -6.17 -9.17 9.82
CA ALA A 13 -6.96 -8.18 9.10
C ALA A 13 -6.42 -6.78 9.40
N LYS A 14 -6.37 -5.93 8.37
CA LYS A 14 -5.81 -4.57 8.47
C LYS A 14 -6.70 -3.59 7.74
N ARG A 15 -6.95 -2.44 8.37
CA ARG A 15 -7.66 -1.32 7.74
C ARG A 15 -6.68 -0.19 7.47
N LEU A 16 -6.59 0.21 6.22
CA LEU A 16 -5.65 1.23 5.76
C LEU A 16 -6.41 2.43 5.22
N THR A 17 -5.88 3.63 5.45
CA THR A 17 -6.42 4.89 4.95
C THR A 17 -5.42 5.54 4.01
N GLY A 18 -5.89 6.05 2.87
CA GLY A 18 -5.03 6.72 1.91
C GLY A 18 -5.76 7.14 0.65
N ILE A 19 -5.02 7.23 -0.46
CA ILE A 19 -5.55 7.62 -1.76
C ILE A 19 -5.37 6.50 -2.79
N LYS A 20 -6.24 6.51 -3.80
CA LYS A 20 -6.32 5.47 -4.84
C LYS A 20 -6.19 6.07 -6.24
N VAL A 21 -5.55 5.34 -7.13
CA VAL A 21 -5.64 5.55 -8.58
C VAL A 21 -6.02 4.24 -9.27
N SER A 22 -6.92 4.30 -10.25
CA SER A 22 -7.17 3.20 -11.18
C SER A 22 -6.22 3.37 -12.37
N THR A 23 -5.36 2.38 -12.62
CA THR A 23 -4.28 2.47 -13.62
C THR A 23 -4.13 1.15 -14.39
N THR A 24 -3.17 1.12 -15.31
CA THR A 24 -2.85 -0.03 -16.15
C THR A 24 -1.37 -0.42 -16.01
N MET A 25 -1.01 -1.65 -16.36
CA MET A 25 0.38 -2.13 -16.37
C MET A 25 1.30 -1.18 -17.17
N GLN A 26 0.80 -0.62 -18.27
CA GLN A 26 1.53 0.33 -19.12
C GLN A 26 1.83 1.66 -18.41
N LYS A 27 0.95 2.12 -17.52
CA LYS A 27 1.05 3.42 -16.84
C LYS A 27 1.54 3.34 -15.40
N ALA A 28 1.65 2.15 -14.84
CA ALA A 28 2.03 1.91 -13.44
C ALA A 28 3.31 2.65 -13.02
N MET A 29 4.31 2.73 -13.90
CA MET A 29 5.59 3.39 -13.62
C MET A 29 5.52 4.92 -13.56
N GLN A 30 4.43 5.51 -14.03
CA GLN A 30 4.14 6.92 -13.90
C GLN A 30 3.14 7.18 -12.76
N ASP A 31 2.04 6.42 -12.75
CA ASP A 31 0.90 6.70 -11.87
C ASP A 31 1.21 6.35 -10.41
N CYS A 32 1.90 5.22 -10.14
CA CYS A 32 2.18 4.81 -8.76
C CYS A 32 3.15 5.79 -8.06
N PRO A 33 4.28 6.22 -8.66
CA PRO A 33 5.13 7.25 -8.06
C PRO A 33 4.42 8.60 -7.92
N ALA A 34 3.59 9.01 -8.89
CA ALA A 34 2.81 10.24 -8.79
C ALA A 34 1.83 10.20 -7.61
N LEU A 35 1.19 9.05 -7.38
CA LEU A 35 0.32 8.85 -6.22
C LEU A 35 1.10 9.02 -4.90
N TRP A 36 2.28 8.41 -4.79
CA TRP A 36 3.14 8.57 -3.61
C TRP A 36 3.64 10.00 -3.42
N HIS A 37 3.96 10.72 -4.50
CA HIS A 37 4.34 12.13 -4.42
C HIS A 37 3.21 12.99 -3.87
N ALA A 38 1.96 12.68 -4.23
CA ALA A 38 0.78 13.35 -3.69
C ALA A 38 0.46 12.95 -2.24
N PHE A 39 0.63 11.67 -1.89
CA PHE A 39 0.26 11.14 -0.58
C PHE A 39 1.32 11.35 0.52
N GLY A 40 2.60 11.20 0.19
CA GLY A 40 3.71 11.20 1.14
C GLY A 40 3.69 12.39 2.12
N PRO A 41 3.53 13.64 1.64
CA PRO A 41 3.44 14.81 2.52
C PRO A 41 2.24 14.81 3.47
N ARG A 42 1.18 14.07 3.12
CA ARG A 42 -0.10 14.01 3.85
C ARG A 42 -0.17 12.90 4.89
N ILE A 43 0.82 12.00 4.94
CA ILE A 43 0.87 10.92 5.94
C ILE A 43 0.78 11.49 7.37
N ALA A 44 1.37 12.66 7.62
CA ALA A 44 1.31 13.33 8.92
C ALA A 44 -0.12 13.74 9.35
N GLU A 45 -1.06 13.95 8.41
CA GLU A 45 -2.47 14.21 8.71
C GLU A 45 -3.14 12.99 9.37
N LEU A 46 -2.58 11.79 9.15
CA LEU A 46 -3.08 10.51 9.65
C LEU A 46 -2.28 10.03 10.88
N SER A 47 -1.31 10.82 11.35
CA SER A 47 -0.51 10.53 12.52
C SER A 47 -1.23 11.00 13.80
N GLY A 48 -1.94 10.09 14.47
CA GLY A 48 -2.48 10.32 15.82
C GLY A 48 -1.42 10.26 16.92
N PRO A 49 -1.74 10.61 18.18
CA PRO A 49 -0.80 10.47 19.31
C PRO A 49 -0.27 9.05 19.51
N ASP A 50 -1.01 8.04 19.06
CA ASP A 50 -0.64 6.62 19.08
C ASP A 50 -0.16 6.09 17.72
N SER A 51 0.08 6.98 16.74
CA SER A 51 0.67 6.59 15.45
C SER A 51 2.18 6.37 15.63
N GLY A 52 2.53 5.29 16.32
CA GLY A 52 3.84 4.68 16.12
C GLY A 52 4.09 4.47 14.61
N ASN A 53 5.34 4.23 14.26
CA ASN A 53 5.80 4.02 12.88
C ASN A 53 5.15 2.76 12.24
N GLN A 54 3.86 2.83 11.89
CA GLN A 54 3.04 1.69 11.45
C GLN A 54 3.29 1.28 9.99
N GLY A 55 4.28 1.91 9.34
CA GLY A 55 4.66 1.63 7.96
C GLY A 55 3.68 2.23 6.95
N ALA A 56 4.19 2.53 5.76
CA ALA A 56 3.38 2.90 4.61
C ALA A 56 3.28 1.72 3.66
N TYR A 57 2.11 1.55 3.05
CA TYR A 57 1.75 0.40 2.24
C TYR A 57 1.40 0.83 0.82
N GLY A 58 1.99 0.13 -0.15
CA GLY A 58 1.52 0.12 -1.53
C GLY A 58 0.66 -1.12 -1.77
N ILE A 59 -0.59 -0.95 -2.18
CA ILE A 59 -1.52 -2.07 -2.40
C ILE A 59 -1.97 -2.07 -3.86
N SER A 60 -1.76 -3.19 -4.55
CA SER A 60 -2.27 -3.43 -5.90
C SER A 60 -3.43 -4.42 -5.85
N VAL A 61 -4.61 -4.01 -6.34
CA VAL A 61 -5.79 -4.87 -6.48
C VAL A 61 -6.06 -5.06 -7.97
N MET A 62 -5.70 -6.24 -8.48
CA MET A 62 -5.87 -6.56 -9.91
C MET A 62 -7.36 -6.65 -10.25
N LEU A 63 -7.79 -5.91 -11.27
CA LEU A 63 -9.14 -5.99 -11.83
C LEU A 63 -9.18 -6.98 -13.00
N ASN A 64 -8.09 -7.03 -13.77
CA ASN A 64 -7.81 -8.05 -14.77
C ASN A 64 -6.27 -8.14 -14.98
N ALA A 65 -5.80 -8.71 -16.09
CA ALA A 65 -4.36 -8.86 -16.36
C ALA A 65 -3.63 -7.53 -16.60
N GLU A 66 -4.34 -6.51 -17.10
CA GLU A 66 -3.77 -5.22 -17.52
C GLU A 66 -4.17 -4.07 -16.58
N ASP A 67 -5.36 -4.13 -15.98
CA ASP A 67 -5.92 -3.06 -15.16
C ASP A 67 -5.93 -3.42 -13.67
N PHE A 68 -5.62 -2.43 -12.84
CA PHE A 68 -5.60 -2.59 -11.38
C PHE A 68 -5.85 -1.27 -10.66
N ASP A 69 -6.38 -1.37 -9.43
CA ASP A 69 -6.39 -0.27 -8.49
C ASP A 69 -5.10 -0.27 -7.67
N TYR A 70 -4.43 0.87 -7.61
CA TYR A 70 -3.25 1.08 -6.76
C TYR A 70 -3.57 2.04 -5.62
N TRP A 71 -3.13 1.68 -4.42
CA TRP A 71 -3.29 2.48 -3.21
C TRP A 71 -1.95 2.83 -2.60
N ALA A 72 -1.83 4.09 -2.17
CA ALA A 72 -0.82 4.52 -1.21
C ALA A 72 -1.55 4.81 0.11
N ALA A 73 -1.24 4.06 1.17
CA ALA A 73 -2.02 4.09 2.40
C ALA A 73 -1.19 3.80 3.66
N VAL A 74 -1.71 4.18 4.81
CA VAL A 74 -1.15 3.89 6.15
C VAL A 74 -2.23 3.33 7.07
N GLU A 75 -1.82 2.61 8.10
CA GLU A 75 -2.74 2.27 9.20
C GLU A 75 -2.88 3.48 10.13
N THR A 76 -4.11 3.80 10.50
CA THR A 76 -4.40 4.94 11.36
C THR A 76 -5.68 4.72 12.16
N SER A 77 -5.71 5.28 13.37
CA SER A 77 -6.92 5.42 14.19
C SER A 77 -7.53 6.82 14.12
N ALA A 78 -6.93 7.73 13.35
CA ALA A 78 -7.45 9.08 13.15
C ALA A 78 -8.72 9.07 12.31
N ALA A 79 -9.48 10.16 12.38
CA ALA A 79 -10.61 10.37 11.49
C ALA A 79 -10.12 10.46 10.04
N VAL A 80 -10.82 9.79 9.13
CA VAL A 80 -10.49 9.77 7.70
C VAL A 80 -10.82 11.13 7.08
N PRO A 81 -9.86 11.84 6.45
CA PRO A 81 -10.14 13.05 5.69
C PRO A 81 -11.13 12.79 4.54
N ALA A 82 -11.95 13.78 4.20
CA ALA A 82 -13.04 13.63 3.21
C ALA A 82 -12.55 13.27 1.80
N ASP A 83 -11.30 13.56 1.47
CA ASP A 83 -10.67 13.27 0.18
C ASP A 83 -9.78 12.03 0.20
N MET A 84 -9.83 11.24 1.28
CA MET A 84 -9.19 9.94 1.41
C MET A 84 -10.23 8.84 1.52
N ALA A 85 -9.79 7.61 1.23
CA ALA A 85 -10.62 6.43 1.34
C ALA A 85 -9.92 5.35 2.17
N GLN A 86 -10.70 4.35 2.58
CA GLN A 86 -10.21 3.19 3.32
C GLN A 86 -10.22 1.93 2.45
N ILE A 87 -9.25 1.06 2.70
CA ILE A 87 -9.20 -0.30 2.15
C ILE A 87 -8.98 -1.31 3.28
N ASP A 88 -9.73 -2.40 3.21
CA ASP A 88 -9.60 -3.53 4.13
C ASP A 88 -8.77 -4.65 3.49
N ILE A 89 -7.72 -5.07 4.19
CA ILE A 89 -6.95 -6.27 3.88
C ILE A 89 -7.49 -7.38 4.79
N PRO A 90 -8.09 -8.45 4.25
CA PRO A 90 -8.67 -9.51 5.07
C PRO A 90 -7.59 -10.28 5.83
N ALA A 91 -7.97 -10.87 6.95
CA ALA A 91 -7.09 -11.81 7.65
C ALA A 91 -6.95 -13.11 6.84
N GLY A 92 -5.80 -13.76 6.93
CA GLY A 92 -5.60 -15.11 6.39
C GLY A 92 -4.17 -15.40 5.97
N PRO A 93 -3.96 -16.51 5.24
CA PRO A 93 -2.66 -16.88 4.74
C PRO A 93 -2.25 -16.05 3.52
N TYR A 94 -1.05 -15.49 3.55
CA TYR A 94 -0.45 -14.72 2.46
C TYR A 94 0.92 -15.30 2.07
N ALA A 95 1.23 -15.27 0.78
CA ALA A 95 2.59 -15.45 0.30
C ALA A 95 3.38 -14.16 0.55
N SER A 96 4.48 -14.28 1.27
CA SER A 96 5.36 -13.17 1.65
C SER A 96 6.76 -13.41 1.11
N CYS A 97 7.40 -12.35 0.65
CA CYS A 97 8.80 -12.34 0.27
C CYS A 97 9.40 -10.97 0.60
N THR A 98 10.72 -10.95 0.84
CA THR A 98 11.46 -9.70 1.01
C THR A 98 12.28 -9.47 -0.24
N VAL A 99 12.04 -8.35 -0.93
CA VAL A 99 12.89 -7.92 -2.04
C VAL A 99 13.90 -6.91 -1.51
N PRO A 100 15.19 -7.26 -1.40
CA PRO A 100 16.20 -6.31 -0.95
C PRO A 100 16.41 -5.24 -2.01
N SER A 101 16.44 -3.96 -1.58
CA SER A 101 16.65 -2.78 -2.44
C SER A 101 15.62 -2.66 -3.58
N ILE A 102 14.39 -2.25 -3.24
CA ILE A 102 13.32 -2.00 -4.21
C ILE A 102 13.72 -0.95 -5.26
N ASP A 103 14.60 -0.02 -4.88
CA ASP A 103 15.24 1.03 -5.67
C ASP A 103 16.27 0.51 -6.70
N LYS A 104 16.55 -0.80 -6.71
CA LYS A 104 17.42 -1.46 -7.70
C LYS A 104 16.67 -2.42 -8.63
N LEU A 105 15.35 -2.46 -8.57
CA LEU A 105 14.49 -3.18 -9.52
C LEU A 105 14.22 -2.35 -10.77
#